data_AF-A0A7S0U533-F1
#
_entry.id   AF-A0A7S0U533-F1
#
_cell.length_a   1.000
_cell.length_b   1.000
_cell.length_c   1.000
_cell.angle_alpha   90.00
_cell.angle_beta   90.00
_cell.angle_gamma   90.00
#
_symmetry.space_group_name_H-M   'P 1'
#
loop_
_entity.id
_entity.type
_entity.pdbx_description
1 polymer ?
#
loop_
_entity_poly.entity_id
_entity_poly.type
_entity_poly.pdbx_seq_one_letter_code
_entity_poly.pdbx_strand_id
1 'polypeptide(L)'
;DEATSALDSESEATVQAALDRLMAKGGATVVLVAHRLSTVIGADKIAVMHQGEMVEHGTHSELVARGGMYFRLVERQIARQSSVIQEGQPDTKEADVVDKIIDQMMAKKG
;
A
#
# COMPACT_ATOMS: atom_id res chain seq x y z
N ASP A 1 2.98 -18.24 -15.27
CA ASP A 1 4.24 -17.87 -15.95
C ASP A 1 5.02 -17.02 -14.95
N GLU A 2 5.82 -17.67 -14.11
CA GLU A 2 6.34 -17.06 -12.87
C GLU A 2 7.87 -16.84 -12.89
N ALA A 3 8.55 -17.25 -13.97
CA ALA A 3 10.00 -17.14 -14.11
C ALA A 3 10.48 -15.74 -14.56
N THR A 4 9.59 -14.89 -15.09
CA THR A 4 9.92 -13.52 -15.53
C THR A 4 9.66 -12.45 -14.46
N SER A 5 8.92 -12.78 -13.38
CA SER A 5 8.58 -11.82 -12.31
C SER A 5 9.81 -11.31 -11.54
N ALA A 6 10.82 -12.17 -11.37
CA ALA A 6 12.08 -11.80 -10.70
C ALA A 6 12.91 -10.81 -11.52
N LEU A 7 12.84 -10.86 -12.86
CA LEU A 7 13.53 -9.93 -13.75
C LEU A 7 12.81 -8.57 -13.85
N ASP A 8 11.49 -8.55 -13.66
CA ASP A 8 10.65 -7.35 -13.66
C ASP A 8 10.67 -6.59 -12.32
N SER A 9 10.98 -7.28 -11.22
CA SER A 9 11.02 -6.68 -9.88
C SER A 9 12.01 -5.52 -9.73
N GLU A 10 13.16 -5.58 -10.41
CA GLU A 10 14.14 -4.49 -10.42
C GLU A 10 13.64 -3.27 -11.21
N SER A 11 12.96 -3.54 -12.33
CA SER A 11 12.32 -2.51 -13.15
C SER A 11 11.19 -1.83 -12.39
N GLU A 12 10.34 -2.60 -11.70
CA GLU A 12 9.25 -2.10 -10.86
C GLU A 12 9.79 -1.25 -9.69
N ALA A 13 10.84 -1.72 -9.01
CA ALA A 13 11.49 -0.98 -7.93
C ALA A 13 12.08 0.36 -8.43
N THR A 14 12.67 0.37 -9.62
CA THR A 14 13.21 1.59 -10.24
C THR A 14 12.11 2.60 -10.57
N VAL A 15 10.99 2.14 -11.12
CA VAL A 15 9.83 2.98 -11.41
C VAL A 15 9.22 3.54 -10.12
N GLN A 16 9.07 2.70 -9.10
CA GLN A 16 8.55 3.13 -7.80
C GLN A 16 9.44 4.20 -7.16
N ALA A 17 10.77 4.00 -7.16
CA ALA A 17 11.71 4.99 -6.64
C ALA A 17 11.68 6.32 -7.43
N ALA A 18 11.44 6.27 -8.74
CA ALA A 18 11.28 7.48 -9.55
C ALA A 18 9.98 8.23 -9.21
N LEU A 19 8.87 7.51 -9.02
CA LEU A 19 7.60 8.08 -8.56
C LEU A 19 7.74 8.69 -7.17
N ASP A 20 8.39 8.01 -6.23
CA ASP A 20 8.59 8.50 -4.86
C ASP A 20 9.42 9.79 -4.86
N ARG A 21 10.48 9.86 -5.68
CA ARG A 21 11.27 11.07 -5.87
C ARG A 21 10.46 12.21 -6.48
N LEU A 22 9.57 11.94 -7.43
CA LEU A 22 8.70 12.94 -8.05
C LEU A 22 7.69 13.48 -7.04
N MET A 23 7.05 12.60 -6.28
CA MET A 23 6.11 12.95 -5.21
C MET A 23 6.81 13.78 -4.12
N ALA A 24 8.03 13.39 -3.71
CA ALA A 24 8.80 14.10 -2.69
C ALA A 24 9.34 15.48 -3.12
N LYS A 25 9.64 15.67 -4.41
CA LYS A 25 10.15 16.95 -4.93
C LYS A 25 9.11 18.07 -4.91
N GLY A 26 7.81 17.72 -4.96
CA GLY A 26 6.74 18.70 -5.10
C GLY A 26 6.76 19.45 -6.44
N GLY A 27 5.75 20.28 -6.68
CA GLY A 27 5.64 21.10 -7.89
C GLY A 27 4.94 20.45 -9.08
N ALA A 28 4.48 19.21 -8.95
CA ALA A 28 3.59 18.56 -9.90
C ALA A 28 2.37 17.97 -9.18
N THR A 29 1.20 18.08 -9.80
CA THR A 29 0.00 17.35 -9.35
C THR A 29 0.08 15.92 -9.87
N VAL A 30 0.13 14.94 -8.97
CA VAL A 30 0.19 13.52 -9.31
C VAL A 30 -1.16 12.88 -9.00
N VAL A 31 -1.76 12.23 -10.00
CA VAL A 31 -2.96 11.40 -9.83
C VAL A 31 -2.55 9.95 -10.06
N LEU A 32 -2.57 9.16 -8.99
CA LEU A 32 -2.17 7.76 -9.03
C LEU A 32 -3.37 6.85 -8.82
N VAL A 33 -3.55 5.88 -9.71
CA VAL A 33 -4.45 4.75 -9.51
C VAL A 33 -3.58 3.54 -9.20
N ALA A 34 -3.63 3.04 -7.98
CA ALA A 34 -2.75 1.98 -7.51
C ALA A 34 -3.51 0.77 -6.97
N HIS A 35 -2.94 -0.41 -7.21
CA HIS A 35 -3.39 -1.68 -6.63
C HIS A 35 -2.53 -2.10 -5.43
N ARG A 36 -1.41 -1.41 -5.17
CA ARG A 36 -0.51 -1.65 -4.04
C ARG A 36 -0.76 -0.60 -2.96
N LEU A 37 -1.00 -1.07 -1.74
CA LEU A 37 -1.26 -0.19 -0.61
C LEU A 37 -0.05 0.68 -0.26
N SER A 38 1.16 0.15 -0.40
CA SER A 38 2.43 0.86 -0.16
C SER A 38 2.51 2.18 -0.92
N THR A 39 1.98 2.23 -2.15
CA THR A 39 2.00 3.43 -2.97
C THR A 39 0.88 4.42 -2.60
N VAL A 40 -0.21 3.93 -2.02
CA VAL A 40 -1.37 4.76 -1.63
C VAL A 40 -1.20 5.37 -0.23
N ILE A 41 -0.48 4.70 0.68
CA ILE A 41 -0.25 5.18 2.06
C ILE A 41 0.46 6.54 2.08
N GLY A 42 1.40 6.77 1.15
CA GLY A 42 2.18 8.01 1.07
C GLY A 42 1.47 9.17 0.39
N ALA A 43 0.22 9.00 -0.07
CA ALA A 43 -0.51 10.04 -0.78
C ALA A 43 -1.04 11.13 0.17
N ASP A 44 -0.96 12.39 -0.26
CA ASP A 44 -1.54 13.54 0.46
C ASP A 44 -3.06 13.40 0.66
N LYS A 45 -3.73 12.78 -0.32
CA LYS A 45 -5.16 12.48 -0.28
C LYS A 45 -5.46 11.22 -1.05
N ILE A 46 -6.31 10.39 -0.47
CA ILE A 46 -6.80 9.14 -1.05
C ILE A 46 -8.27 9.34 -1.36
N ALA A 47 -8.70 8.92 -2.55
CA ALA A 47 -10.09 8.84 -2.95
C ALA A 47 -10.46 7.37 -3.19
N VAL A 48 -11.47 6.88 -2.49
CA VAL A 48 -11.99 5.53 -2.66
C VAL A 48 -13.20 5.60 -3.57
N MET A 49 -13.13 4.86 -4.68
CA MET A 49 -14.20 4.76 -5.65
C MET A 49 -14.95 3.43 -5.48
N HIS A 50 -16.28 3.48 -5.49
CA HIS A 50 -17.13 2.29 -5.52
C HIS A 50 -18.33 2.54 -6.44
N GLN A 51 -18.59 1.62 -7.37
CA GLN A 51 -19.71 1.71 -8.32
C GLN A 51 -19.78 3.05 -9.09
N GLY A 52 -18.62 3.64 -9.39
CA GLY A 52 -18.53 4.92 -10.11
C GLY A 52 -18.64 6.17 -9.25
N GLU A 53 -18.85 6.03 -7.93
CA GLU A 53 -18.96 7.15 -7.00
C GLU A 53 -17.77 7.19 -6.02
N MET A 54 -17.40 8.40 -5.58
CA MET A 54 -16.41 8.58 -4.52
C MET A 54 -17.09 8.36 -3.17
N VAL A 55 -16.84 7.21 -2.55
CA VAL A 55 -17.47 6.83 -1.29
C VAL A 55 -16.71 7.32 -0.07
N GLU A 56 -15.39 7.48 -0.18
CA GLU A 56 -14.54 8.00 0.90
C GLU A 56 -13.40 8.84 0.34
N HIS A 57 -12.98 9.86 1.10
CA HIS A 57 -11.74 10.56 0.85
C HIS A 57 -11.09 11.06 2.14
N GLY A 58 -9.76 11.19 2.11
CA GLY A 58 -8.97 11.66 3.25
C GLY A 58 -7.53 11.15 3.17
N THR A 59 -6.77 11.39 4.23
CA THR A 59 -5.45 10.78 4.43
C THR A 59 -5.60 9.30 4.82
N HIS A 60 -4.52 8.52 4.71
CA HIS A 60 -4.49 7.12 5.15
C HIS A 60 -4.99 6.97 6.60
N SER A 61 -4.45 7.76 7.52
CA SER A 61 -4.76 7.71 8.94
C SER A 61 -6.24 8.02 9.23
N GLU A 62 -6.81 9.03 8.57
CA GLU A 62 -8.23 9.37 8.73
C GLU A 62 -9.13 8.24 8.25
N LEU A 63 -8.82 7.65 7.09
CA LEU A 63 -9.63 6.61 6.48
C LEU A 63 -9.55 5.29 7.26
N VAL A 64 -8.37 4.94 7.78
CA VAL A 64 -8.19 3.81 8.71
C VAL A 64 -8.99 4.03 9.99
N ALA A 65 -8.91 5.22 10.59
CA ALA A 65 -9.63 5.54 11.83
C ALA A 65 -11.16 5.47 11.67
N ARG A 66 -11.68 5.80 10.48
CA ARG A 66 -13.12 5.71 10.16
C ARG A 66 -13.63 4.27 10.06
N GLY A 67 -12.76 3.27 9.87
CA GLY A 67 -13.20 1.86 9.76
C GLY A 67 -14.04 1.57 8.52
N GLY A 68 -13.91 2.41 7.47
CA GLY A 68 -14.71 2.35 6.26
C GLY A 68 -14.29 1.27 5.26
N MET A 69 -14.71 1.44 4.01
CA MET A 69 -14.30 0.63 2.86
C MET A 69 -12.78 0.66 2.65
N TYR A 70 -12.14 1.82 2.82
CA TYR A 70 -10.67 1.91 2.75
C TYR A 70 -10.02 0.95 3.74
N PHE A 71 -10.44 1.01 5.01
CA PHE A 71 -9.94 0.15 6.08
C PHE A 71 -10.11 -1.34 5.73
N ARG A 72 -11.27 -1.75 5.23
CA ARG A 72 -11.51 -3.14 4.79
C ARG A 72 -10.67 -3.56 3.58
N LEU A 73 -10.25 -2.62 2.73
CA LEU A 73 -9.31 -2.90 1.63
C LEU A 73 -7.91 -3.13 2.20
N VAL A 74 -7.49 -2.28 3.14
CA VAL A 74 -6.22 -2.42 3.87
C VAL A 74 -6.14 -3.77 4.57
N GLU A 75 -7.14 -4.13 5.39
CA GLU A 75 -7.15 -5.42 6.11
C GLU A 75 -7.05 -6.63 5.17
N ARG A 76 -7.76 -6.63 4.04
CA ARG A 76 -7.71 -7.73 3.07
C ARG A 76 -6.37 -7.85 2.38
N GLN A 77 -5.73 -6.72 2.07
CA GLN A 77 -4.42 -6.72 1.42
C GLN A 77 -3.35 -7.28 2.34
N ILE A 78 -3.41 -6.92 3.62
CA ILE A 78 -2.54 -7.44 4.67
C ILE A 78 -2.76 -8.95 4.84
N ALA A 79 -4.01 -9.38 5.03
CA ALA A 79 -4.34 -10.79 5.20
C ALA A 79 -3.88 -11.65 4.01
N ARG A 80 -3.98 -11.12 2.79
CA ARG A 80 -3.49 -11.79 1.58
C ARG A 80 -1.95 -11.90 1.56
N GLN A 81 -1.24 -10.94 2.13
CA GLN A 81 0.22 -10.98 2.23
C GLN A 81 0.68 -11.95 3.34
N SER A 82 -0.08 -12.07 4.44
CA SER A 82 0.21 -13.04 5.50
C SER A 82 0.11 -14.51 5.02
N SER A 83 -0.77 -14.81 4.06
CA SER A 83 -0.89 -16.17 3.47
C SER A 83 0.26 -16.56 2.54
N VAL A 84 1.08 -15.62 2.06
CA VAL A 84 2.21 -15.89 1.16
C VAL A 84 3.47 -16.29 1.95
N ILE A 85 3.54 -15.97 3.25
CA ILE A 85 4.74 -16.19 4.10
C ILE A 85 4.87 -17.67 4.53
N GLN A 86 3.91 -18.56 4.25
CA GLN A 86 3.99 -19.97 4.65
C GLN A 86 4.81 -20.89 3.72
N GLU A 87 5.28 -20.42 2.56
CA GLU A 87 6.20 -21.19 1.70
C GLU A 87 7.48 -20.40 1.37
N GLY A 88 8.47 -20.42 2.28
CA GLY A 88 9.90 -20.41 1.90
C GLY A 88 10.70 -19.08 1.91
N GLN A 89 11.37 -18.83 3.06
CA GLN A 89 12.66 -18.14 3.31
C GLN A 89 12.86 -16.61 3.08
N PRO A 90 13.62 -15.93 3.99
CA PRO A 90 13.61 -14.47 4.16
C PRO A 90 14.89 -13.80 3.64
N ASP A 91 14.76 -12.94 2.64
CA ASP A 91 15.74 -11.91 2.30
C ASP A 91 15.05 -10.54 2.43
N THR A 92 15.13 -10.00 3.65
CA THR A 92 14.35 -8.87 4.16
C THR A 92 14.38 -7.64 3.23
N LYS A 93 13.27 -7.37 2.54
CA LYS A 93 13.02 -6.19 1.70
C LYS A 93 11.66 -5.60 2.09
N GLU A 94 11.66 -4.37 2.61
CA GLU A 94 10.59 -3.36 2.87
C GLU A 94 9.09 -3.75 3.02
N ALA A 95 8.57 -4.78 2.34
CA ALA A 95 7.33 -5.45 2.71
C ALA A 95 7.33 -5.93 4.18
N ASP A 96 8.49 -6.35 4.71
CA ASP A 96 8.66 -6.74 6.12
C ASP A 96 8.45 -5.60 7.14
N VAL A 97 8.48 -4.34 6.69
CA VAL A 97 8.28 -3.17 7.55
C VAL A 97 6.81 -2.77 7.59
N VAL A 98 6.05 -3.07 6.53
CA VAL A 98 4.60 -2.82 6.47
C VAL A 98 3.87 -3.73 7.46
N ASP A 99 4.24 -5.00 7.58
CA ASP A 99 3.66 -5.95 8.54
C ASP A 99 3.89 -5.54 10.01
N LYS A 100 5.03 -4.91 10.35
CA LYS A 100 5.25 -4.40 11.72
C LYS A 100 4.40 -3.18 12.09
N ILE A 101 4.02 -2.37 11.10
CA ILE A 101 3.24 -1.15 11.30
C ILE A 101 1.76 -1.47 11.56
N ILE A 102 1.26 -2.58 11.01
CA ILE A 102 -0.09 -3.08 11.27
C ILE A 102 -0.18 -3.73 12.66
N ASP A 103 0.84 -4.50 13.06
CA ASP A 103 0.93 -5.09 14.38
C ASP A 103 0.93 -4.04 15.52
N GLN A 104 1.51 -2.86 15.32
CA GLN A 104 1.44 -1.76 16.29
C GLN A 104 0.09 -1.03 16.32
N MET A 105 -0.64 -0.97 15.20
CA MET A 105 -1.94 -0.30 15.13
C MET A 105 -3.06 -1.10 15.81
N MET A 106 -2.99 -2.44 15.83
CA MET A 106 -4.00 -3.31 16.47
C MET A 106 -3.80 -3.50 17.98
N ALA A 107 -2.58 -3.31 18.49
CA ALA A 107 -2.26 -3.56 19.91
C ALA A 107 -2.66 -2.43 20.87
N LYS A 108 -2.99 -1.22 20.39
CA LYS A 108 -3.30 -0.02 21.22
C LYS A 108 -4.80 0.27 21.41
N LYS A 109 -5.69 -0.58 20.89
CA LYS A 109 -7.16 -0.42 20.99
C LYS A 109 -7.81 -1.31 22.06
N GLY A 110 -7.00 -1.91 22.94
CA GLY A 110 -7.43 -2.55 24.20
C GLY A 110 -7.44 -1.59 25.38
#